data_AF-A0A1Q4A2Y7-F1
#
_entry.id   AF-A0A1Q4A2Y7-F1
#
_cell.length_a   1.000
_cell.length_b   1.000
_cell.length_c   1.000
_cell.angle_alpha   90.00
_cell.angle_beta   90.00
_cell.angle_gamma   90.00
#
_symmetry.space_group_name_H-M   'P 1'
#
loop_
_entity.id
_entity.type
_entity.pdbx_description
1 polymer ?
#
loop_
_entity_poly.entity_id
_entity_poly.type
_entity_poly.pdbx_seq_one_letter_code
_entity_poly.pdbx_strand_id
1 'polypeptide(L)'
;MGYAIVVLAQTVALPLVSGAVQLAVGGGDPVLVFGMWWVFWGVGTRLLLAGLAQVSGRGPTAEILGAVTPSVQEKQLVKELGTANIGMGLAGLLALVPGWALPAGAAGGVFLLIAGLLHVAKKGKNAQESLATWTDLLVGLVVLALAGYVLAGALTA
;
A
#
# COMPACT_ATOMS: atom_id res chain seq x y z
N MET A 1 -6.47 -17.18 6.74
CA MET A 1 -5.29 -16.96 7.62
C MET A 1 -4.10 -16.38 6.85
N GLY A 2 -3.70 -16.97 5.71
CA GLY A 2 -2.56 -16.46 4.90
C GLY A 2 -2.67 -14.99 4.46
N TYR A 3 -3.83 -14.56 3.95
CA TYR A 3 -4.06 -13.16 3.54
C TYR A 3 -3.73 -12.14 4.65
N ALA A 4 -4.28 -12.34 5.85
CA ALA A 4 -4.10 -11.40 6.95
C ALA A 4 -2.63 -11.32 7.39
N ILE A 5 -1.93 -12.46 7.44
CA ILE A 5 -0.51 -12.51 7.77
C ILE A 5 0.31 -11.70 6.77
N VAL A 6 0.08 -11.92 5.46
CA VAL A 6 0.81 -11.21 4.40
C VAL A 6 0.56 -9.71 4.47
N VAL A 7 -0.72 -9.30 4.60
CA VAL A 7 -1.08 -7.88 4.67
C VAL A 7 -0.50 -7.20 5.91
N LEU A 8 -0.60 -7.83 7.09
CA LEU A 8 -0.04 -7.27 8.32
C LEU A 8 1.50 -7.25 8.29
N ALA A 9 2.12 -8.25 7.68
CA ALA A 9 3.56 -8.25 7.49
C ALA A 9 3.99 -7.06 6.62
N GLN A 10 3.37 -6.87 5.45
CA GLN A 10 3.73 -5.80 4.51
C GLN A 10 3.36 -4.39 5.00
N THR A 11 2.32 -4.27 5.84
CA THR A 11 1.82 -2.95 6.28
C THR A 11 2.39 -2.51 7.62
N VAL A 12 2.80 -3.46 8.48
CA VAL A 12 3.22 -3.16 9.85
C VAL A 12 4.57 -3.79 10.16
N ALA A 13 4.65 -5.12 10.16
CA ALA A 13 5.82 -5.79 10.73
C ALA A 13 7.11 -5.53 9.94
N LEU A 14 7.07 -5.69 8.61
CA LEU A 14 8.25 -5.52 7.74
C LEU A 14 8.71 -4.06 7.68
N PRO A 15 7.83 -3.05 7.47
CA PRO A 15 8.25 -1.65 7.55
C PRO A 15 8.92 -1.29 8.89
N LEU A 16 8.33 -1.71 10.01
CA LEU A 16 8.85 -1.44 11.35
C LEU A 16 10.21 -2.10 11.58
N VAL A 17 10.32 -3.39 11.27
CA VAL A 17 11.57 -4.14 11.47
C VAL A 17 12.66 -3.60 10.55
N SER A 18 12.39 -3.40 9.26
CA SER A 18 13.38 -2.88 8.32
C SER A 18 13.85 -1.47 8.72
N GLY A 19 12.93 -0.58 9.09
CA GLY A 19 13.28 0.76 9.54
C GLY A 19 14.05 0.78 10.86
N ALA A 20 13.65 -0.03 11.84
CA ALA A 20 14.35 -0.15 13.11
C ALA A 20 15.78 -0.68 12.93
N VAL A 21 15.96 -1.72 12.10
CA VAL A 21 17.29 -2.27 11.79
C VAL A 21 18.15 -1.22 11.09
N GLN A 22 17.61 -0.50 10.11
CA GLN A 22 18.37 0.55 9.42
C GLN A 22 18.80 1.67 10.37
N LEU A 23 17.89 2.16 11.23
CA LEU A 23 18.23 3.18 12.21
C LEU A 23 19.28 2.70 13.21
N ALA A 24 19.21 1.44 13.64
CA ALA A 24 20.16 0.88 14.60
C ALA A 24 21.57 0.66 14.01
N VAL A 25 21.67 0.31 12.72
CA VAL A 25 22.95 -0.07 12.09
C VAL A 25 23.55 1.06 11.25
N GLY A 26 22.74 1.81 10.52
CA GLY A 26 23.18 2.85 9.58
C GLY A 26 22.73 4.27 9.94
N GLY A 27 21.79 4.41 10.88
CA GLY A 27 21.22 5.71 11.24
C GLY A 27 20.34 6.31 10.13
N GLY A 28 20.24 7.64 10.14
CA GLY A 28 19.41 8.41 9.22
C GLY A 28 18.25 9.12 9.92
N ASP A 29 17.54 9.94 9.15
CA ASP A 29 16.34 10.63 9.63
C ASP A 29 15.19 9.60 9.83
N PRO A 30 14.61 9.48 11.03
CA PRO A 30 13.57 8.48 11.29
C PRO A 30 12.35 8.59 10.37
N VAL A 31 11.92 9.80 10.03
CA VAL A 31 10.74 10.01 9.18
C VAL A 31 11.03 9.55 7.76
N LEU A 32 12.19 9.92 7.21
CA LEU A 32 12.61 9.47 5.88
C LEU A 32 12.84 7.96 5.82
N VAL A 33 13.48 7.38 6.84
CA VAL A 33 13.77 5.95 6.89
C VAL A 33 12.48 5.13 6.96
N PHE A 34 11.59 5.43 7.91
CA PHE A 34 10.32 4.71 8.00
C PHE A 34 9.42 5.00 6.80
N GLY A 35 9.34 6.25 6.33
CA GLY A 35 8.58 6.59 5.14
C GLY A 35 9.03 5.76 3.92
N MET A 36 10.34 5.64 3.69
CA MET A 36 10.90 4.79 2.65
C MET A 36 10.47 3.33 2.78
N TRP A 37 10.60 2.73 3.97
CA TRP A 37 10.23 1.32 4.19
C TRP A 37 8.73 1.08 4.07
N TRP A 38 7.89 2.03 4.48
CA TRP A 38 6.45 1.96 4.26
C TRP A 38 6.07 2.11 2.78
N VAL A 39 6.79 2.92 2.02
CA VAL A 39 6.61 2.95 0.56
C VAL A 39 7.03 1.61 -0.03
N PHE A 40 8.22 1.11 0.28
CA PHE A 40 8.70 -0.15 -0.30
C PHE A 40 7.76 -1.32 -0.02
N TRP A 41 7.39 -1.53 1.25
CA TRP A 41 6.56 -2.66 1.65
C TRP A 41 5.07 -2.39 1.42
N GLY A 42 4.56 -1.30 1.97
CA GLY A 42 3.13 -0.98 2.02
C GLY A 42 2.56 -0.49 0.69
N VAL A 43 3.34 0.22 -0.12
CA VAL A 43 2.97 0.57 -1.50
C VAL A 43 3.53 -0.48 -2.47
N GLY A 44 4.84 -0.66 -2.49
CA GLY A 44 5.54 -1.45 -3.51
C GLY A 44 5.11 -2.92 -3.52
N THR A 45 5.56 -3.68 -2.52
CA THR A 45 5.30 -5.13 -2.50
C THR A 45 3.81 -5.46 -2.34
N ARG A 46 3.07 -4.69 -1.54
CA ARG A 46 1.66 -4.97 -1.23
C ARG A 46 0.77 -4.75 -2.45
N LEU A 47 0.89 -3.61 -3.14
CA LEU A 47 0.13 -3.37 -4.37
C LEU A 47 0.58 -4.32 -5.48
N LEU A 48 1.87 -4.64 -5.58
CA LEU A 48 2.34 -5.61 -6.58
C LEU A 48 1.69 -6.99 -6.36
N LEU A 49 1.71 -7.53 -5.14
CA LEU A 49 1.08 -8.81 -4.84
C LEU A 49 -0.44 -8.76 -5.03
N ALA A 50 -1.10 -7.69 -4.58
CA ALA A 50 -2.53 -7.51 -4.79
C ALA A 50 -2.89 -7.48 -6.28
N GLY A 51 -2.11 -6.77 -7.09
CA GLY A 51 -2.30 -6.66 -8.53
C GLY A 51 -2.07 -7.98 -9.27
N LEU A 52 -1.03 -8.72 -8.92
CA LEU A 52 -0.78 -10.07 -9.47
C LEU A 52 -1.93 -11.04 -9.11
N ALA A 53 -2.44 -10.98 -7.88
CA ALA A 53 -3.58 -11.78 -7.47
C ALA A 53 -4.86 -11.41 -8.24
N GLN A 54 -5.11 -10.12 -8.46
CA GLN A 54 -6.25 -9.59 -9.21
C GLN A 54 -6.21 -10.01 -10.69
N VAL A 55 -5.07 -9.85 -11.36
CA VAL A 55 -4.92 -10.20 -12.79
C VAL A 55 -4.99 -11.71 -13.03
N SER A 56 -4.45 -12.53 -12.11
CA SER A 56 -4.50 -14.00 -12.22
C SER A 56 -5.88 -14.61 -11.98
N GLY A 57 -6.85 -13.82 -11.52
CA GLY A 57 -8.18 -14.32 -11.12
C GLY A 57 -8.17 -15.18 -9.86
N ARG A 58 -7.05 -15.19 -9.12
CA ARG A 58 -6.88 -15.94 -7.85
C ARG A 58 -6.97 -15.05 -6.61
N GLY A 59 -7.27 -13.76 -6.79
CA GLY A 59 -7.35 -12.78 -5.71
C GLY A 59 -8.74 -12.73 -5.05
N PRO A 60 -8.80 -12.40 -3.75
CA PRO A 60 -10.05 -12.28 -3.01
C PRO A 60 -10.93 -11.11 -3.50
N THR A 61 -10.40 -10.21 -4.34
CA THR A 61 -11.11 -9.03 -4.85
C THR A 61 -12.42 -9.38 -5.58
N ALA A 62 -12.46 -10.52 -6.28
CA ALA A 62 -13.69 -10.99 -6.91
C ALA A 62 -14.80 -11.34 -5.89
N GLU A 63 -14.42 -11.77 -4.69
CA GLU A 63 -15.32 -12.04 -3.56
C GLU A 63 -15.59 -10.76 -2.72
N ILE A 64 -14.59 -9.87 -2.58
CA ILE A 64 -14.66 -8.62 -1.80
C ILE A 64 -15.59 -7.57 -2.45
N LEU A 65 -15.75 -7.60 -3.77
CA LEU A 65 -16.73 -6.76 -4.47
C LEU A 65 -18.19 -7.13 -4.15
N GLY A 66 -18.45 -8.17 -3.35
CA GLY A 66 -19.79 -8.50 -2.86
C GLY A 66 -20.69 -9.19 -3.88
N ALA A 67 -20.17 -9.49 -5.07
CA ALA A 67 -20.89 -10.23 -6.10
C ALA A 67 -20.79 -11.73 -5.83
N VAL A 68 -21.92 -12.38 -5.55
CA VAL A 68 -22.05 -13.85 -5.45
C VAL A 68 -21.65 -14.51 -6.78
N THR A 69 -21.83 -13.80 -7.89
CA THR A 69 -21.38 -14.23 -9.22
C THR A 69 -20.97 -12.99 -10.02
N PRO A 70 -19.66 -12.67 -10.09
CA PRO A 70 -19.20 -11.48 -10.79
C PRO A 70 -19.46 -11.59 -12.30
N SER A 71 -20.01 -10.53 -12.87
CA SER A 71 -20.19 -10.31 -14.30
C SER A 71 -18.85 -10.26 -15.05
N VAL A 72 -18.90 -10.35 -16.37
CA VAL A 72 -17.70 -10.23 -17.22
C VAL A 72 -17.05 -8.85 -17.04
N GLN A 73 -17.88 -7.81 -16.91
CA GLN A 73 -17.44 -6.43 -16.72
C GLN A 73 -16.76 -6.23 -15.36
N GLU A 74 -17.32 -6.78 -14.28
CA GLU A 74 -16.70 -6.71 -12.95
C GLU A 74 -15.35 -7.45 -12.92
N LYS A 75 -15.27 -8.63 -13.57
CA LYS A 75 -14.00 -9.36 -13.70
C LYS A 75 -12.96 -8.58 -14.49
N GLN A 76 -13.39 -7.88 -15.55
CA GLN A 76 -12.52 -7.02 -16.34
C GLN A 76 -12.02 -5.82 -15.52
N LEU A 77 -12.92 -5.16 -14.79
CA LEU A 77 -12.57 -4.05 -13.89
C LEU A 77 -11.55 -4.48 -12.82
N VAL A 78 -11.70 -5.66 -12.23
CA VAL A 78 -10.72 -6.19 -11.26
C VAL A 78 -9.34 -6.37 -11.90
N LYS A 79 -9.26 -6.80 -13.16
CA LYS A 79 -7.99 -6.96 -13.87
C LYS A 79 -7.33 -5.62 -14.20
N GLU A 80 -8.12 -4.64 -14.61
CA GLU A 80 -7.64 -3.28 -14.88
C GLU A 80 -7.11 -2.62 -13.61
N LEU A 81 -7.85 -2.74 -12.51
CA LEU A 81 -7.39 -2.33 -11.19
C LEU A 81 -6.12 -3.08 -10.77
N GLY A 82 -6.05 -4.38 -11.04
CA GLY A 82 -4.86 -5.18 -10.80
C GLY A 82 -3.65 -4.71 -11.59
N THR A 83 -3.85 -4.24 -12.81
CA THR A 83 -2.79 -3.71 -13.66
C THR A 83 -2.29 -2.36 -13.12
N ALA A 84 -3.20 -1.50 -12.66
CA ALA A 84 -2.82 -0.26 -11.96
C ALA A 84 -2.02 -0.55 -10.68
N ASN A 85 -2.44 -1.53 -9.89
CA ASN A 85 -1.73 -1.96 -8.68
C ASN A 85 -0.33 -2.54 -8.99
N ILE A 86 -0.17 -3.29 -10.08
CA ILE A 86 1.16 -3.73 -10.52
C ILE A 86 2.04 -2.53 -10.87
N GLY A 87 1.53 -1.57 -11.64
CA GLY A 87 2.29 -0.37 -12.02
C GLY A 87 2.75 0.44 -10.81
N MET A 88 1.83 0.76 -9.89
CA MET A 88 2.15 1.46 -8.64
C MET A 88 3.06 0.64 -7.72
N GLY A 89 2.85 -0.67 -7.66
CA GLY A 89 3.67 -1.59 -6.87
C GLY A 89 5.12 -1.64 -7.38
N LEU A 90 5.32 -1.79 -8.69
CA LEU A 90 6.65 -1.75 -9.30
C LEU A 90 7.35 -0.40 -9.05
N ALA A 91 6.63 0.72 -9.19
CA ALA A 91 7.16 2.03 -8.85
C ALA A 91 7.59 2.09 -7.37
N GLY A 92 6.74 1.64 -6.44
CA GLY A 92 7.02 1.64 -5.00
C GLY A 92 8.24 0.81 -4.60
N LEU A 93 8.62 -0.23 -5.37
CA LEU A 93 9.86 -0.98 -5.13
C LEU A 93 11.12 -0.12 -5.32
N LEU A 94 11.04 0.95 -6.11
CA LEU A 94 12.14 1.90 -6.32
C LEU A 94 12.37 2.83 -5.12
N ALA A 95 11.57 2.73 -4.05
CA ALA A 95 11.74 3.56 -2.87
C ALA A 95 13.12 3.44 -2.21
N LEU A 96 13.79 2.30 -2.38
CA LEU A 96 15.15 2.08 -1.86
C LEU A 96 16.23 2.82 -2.65
N VAL A 97 15.91 3.37 -3.82
CA VAL A 97 16.80 4.27 -4.54
C VAL A 97 16.87 5.60 -3.75
N PRO A 98 18.06 6.11 -3.41
CA PRO A 98 18.20 7.33 -2.61
C PRO A 98 17.40 8.49 -3.20
N GLY A 99 16.52 9.10 -2.39
CA GLY A 99 15.65 10.22 -2.78
C GLY A 99 14.37 9.83 -3.52
N TRP A 100 14.15 8.55 -3.85
CA TRP A 100 12.99 8.12 -4.64
C TRP A 100 11.76 7.74 -3.81
N ALA A 101 11.89 7.57 -2.49
CA ALA A 101 10.78 7.12 -1.63
C ALA A 101 9.46 7.87 -1.88
N LEU A 102 9.47 9.21 -1.85
CA LEU A 102 8.27 10.00 -2.09
C LEU A 102 7.71 9.86 -3.52
N PRO A 103 8.48 10.16 -4.60
CA PRO A 103 7.94 10.06 -5.95
C PRO A 103 7.54 8.63 -6.34
N ALA A 104 8.25 7.61 -5.86
CA ALA A 104 7.92 6.19 -6.07
C ALA A 104 6.63 5.77 -5.36
N GLY A 105 6.35 6.36 -4.20
CA GLY A 105 5.22 5.99 -3.35
C GLY A 105 3.97 6.85 -3.50
N ALA A 106 4.07 8.05 -4.07
CA ALA A 106 3.00 9.05 -4.02
C ALA A 106 1.69 8.55 -4.64
N ALA A 107 1.74 8.06 -5.88
CA ALA A 107 0.54 7.59 -6.58
C ALA A 107 -0.15 6.44 -5.82
N GLY A 108 0.63 5.43 -5.41
CA GLY A 108 0.10 4.29 -4.66
C GLY A 108 -0.39 4.63 -3.26
N GLY A 109 0.30 5.53 -2.55
CA GLY A 109 -0.11 6.02 -1.24
C GLY A 109 -1.43 6.79 -1.29
N VAL A 110 -1.58 7.70 -2.27
CA VAL A 110 -2.84 8.43 -2.51
C VAL A 110 -3.96 7.47 -2.88
N PHE A 111 -3.70 6.53 -3.79
CA PHE A 111 -4.65 5.51 -4.18
C PHE A 111 -5.17 4.72 -2.97
N LEU A 112 -4.26 4.24 -2.11
CA LEU A 112 -4.61 3.51 -0.89
C LEU A 112 -5.38 4.39 0.10
N LEU A 113 -4.98 5.64 0.31
CA LEU A 113 -5.70 6.54 1.20
C LEU A 113 -7.16 6.72 0.77
N ILE A 114 -7.38 6.99 -0.52
CA ILE A 114 -8.72 7.19 -1.08
C ILE A 114 -9.52 5.89 -1.02
N ALA A 115 -8.93 4.75 -1.36
CA ALA A 115 -9.58 3.45 -1.25
C ALA A 115 -10.02 3.18 0.20
N GLY A 116 -9.13 3.38 1.17
CA GLY A 116 -9.43 3.27 2.58
C GLY A 116 -10.62 4.14 2.99
N LEU A 117 -10.60 5.43 2.63
CA LEU A 117 -11.68 6.38 2.95
C LEU A 117 -13.03 5.97 2.35
N LEU A 118 -13.06 5.51 1.09
CA LEU A 118 -14.29 5.02 0.45
C LEU A 118 -14.87 3.80 1.17
N HIS A 119 -14.02 2.94 1.72
CA HIS A 119 -14.45 1.74 2.45
C HIS A 119 -14.78 1.99 3.94
N VAL A 120 -14.45 3.15 4.52
CA VAL A 120 -14.81 3.47 5.93
C VAL A 120 -16.31 3.42 6.14
N ALA A 121 -17.09 4.08 5.27
CA ALA A 121 -18.54 4.22 5.41
C ALA A 121 -19.33 2.96 5.01
N LYS A 122 -18.67 1.97 4.37
CA LYS A 122 -19.34 0.74 3.92
C LYS A 122 -19.76 -0.11 5.14
N LYS A 123 -21.05 -0.43 5.20
CA LYS A 123 -21.64 -1.34 6.21
C LYS A 123 -21.51 -2.79 5.78
N GLY A 124 -21.52 -3.73 6.75
CA GLY A 124 -21.52 -5.17 6.46
C GLY A 124 -20.18 -5.73 5.95
N LYS A 125 -19.06 -5.05 6.23
CA LYS A 125 -17.72 -5.51 5.85
C LYS A 125 -17.37 -6.84 6.52
N ASN A 126 -16.81 -7.76 5.75
CA ASN A 126 -16.19 -8.95 6.32
C ASN A 126 -14.81 -8.61 6.94
N ALA A 127 -14.22 -9.58 7.65
CA ALA A 127 -12.94 -9.35 8.35
C ALA A 127 -11.78 -8.98 7.42
N GLN A 128 -11.72 -9.55 6.21
CA GLN A 128 -10.66 -9.24 5.25
C GLN A 128 -10.81 -7.83 4.70
N GLU A 129 -12.03 -7.43 4.36
CA GLU A 129 -12.34 -6.08 3.89
C GLU A 129 -12.07 -5.03 4.99
N SER A 130 -12.42 -5.34 6.24
CA SER A 130 -12.08 -4.48 7.37
C SER A 130 -10.58 -4.32 7.52
N LEU A 131 -9.82 -5.41 7.41
CA LEU A 131 -8.36 -5.36 7.48
C LEU A 131 -7.77 -4.53 6.32
N ALA A 132 -8.24 -4.76 5.09
CA ALA A 132 -7.83 -3.98 3.93
C ALA A 132 -8.06 -2.49 4.17
N THR A 133 -9.26 -2.10 4.58
CA THR A 133 -9.63 -0.70 4.87
C THR A 133 -8.64 -0.02 5.81
N TRP A 134 -8.35 -0.64 6.96
CA TRP A 134 -7.46 -0.03 7.96
C TRP A 134 -6.01 0.01 7.50
N THR A 135 -5.56 -1.02 6.81
CA THR A 135 -4.18 -1.05 6.28
C THR A 135 -3.98 -0.07 5.12
N ASP A 136 -5.00 0.14 4.28
CA ASP A 136 -5.00 1.15 3.21
C ASP A 136 -4.89 2.57 3.79
N LEU A 137 -5.70 2.87 4.81
CA LEU A 137 -5.63 4.16 5.52
C LEU A 137 -4.26 4.38 6.16
N LEU A 138 -3.70 3.37 6.83
CA LEU A 138 -2.40 3.48 7.48
C LEU A 138 -1.30 3.82 6.46
N VAL A 139 -1.19 3.04 5.37
CA VAL A 139 -0.16 3.29 4.34
C VAL A 139 -0.36 4.67 3.71
N GLY A 140 -1.61 5.02 3.38
CA GLY A 140 -1.93 6.32 2.81
C GLY A 140 -1.53 7.49 3.72
N LEU A 141 -1.82 7.39 5.01
CA LEU A 141 -1.44 8.40 6.00
C LEU A 141 0.07 8.50 6.20
N VAL A 142 0.80 7.37 6.21
CA VAL A 142 2.26 7.39 6.32
C VAL A 142 2.89 8.06 5.10
N VAL A 143 2.42 7.75 3.89
CA VAL A 143 2.93 8.40 2.66
C VAL A 143 2.59 9.89 2.65
N LEU A 144 1.40 10.28 3.12
CA LEU A 144 1.02 11.68 3.25
C LEU A 144 1.89 12.42 4.27
N ALA A 145 2.20 11.80 5.41
CA ALA A 145 3.10 12.35 6.41
C ALA A 145 4.53 12.51 5.86
N LEU A 146 5.03 11.51 5.12
CA LEU A 146 6.31 11.60 4.41
C LEU A 146 6.33 12.77 3.42
N ALA A 147 5.27 12.92 2.62
CA ALA A 147 5.14 14.02 1.67
C ALA A 147 5.17 15.38 2.39
N GLY A 148 4.40 15.53 3.47
CA GLY A 148 4.39 16.74 4.28
C GLY A 148 5.77 17.06 4.87
N TYR A 149 6.48 16.05 5.39
CA TYR A 149 7.83 16.20 5.93
C TYR A 149 8.84 16.67 4.88
N VAL A 150 8.85 16.02 3.71
CA VAL A 150 9.76 16.37 2.61
C VAL A 150 9.47 17.78 2.08
N LEU A 151 8.19 18.14 1.92
CA LEU A 151 7.80 19.47 1.47
C LEU A 151 8.17 20.55 2.49
N ALA A 152 7.94 20.31 3.78
CA ALA A 152 8.33 21.24 4.83
C ALA A 152 9.84 21.47 4.83
N GLY A 153 10.64 20.40 4.75
CA GLY A 153 12.10 20.50 4.67
C GLY A 153 12.58 21.29 3.45
N ALA A 154 11.94 21.11 2.30
CA ALA A 154 12.28 21.85 1.07
C ALA A 154 11.94 23.35 1.14
N LEU A 155 10.93 23.74 1.93
CA LEU A 155 10.54 25.14 2.11
C LEU A 155 11.41 25.89 3.13
N THR A 156 12.15 25.16 3.97
CA THR A 156 13.02 25.72 5.03
C THR A 156 14.51 25.67 4.71
N ALA A 157 14.89 25.05 3.58
CA ALA A 157 16.27 24.97 3.08
C ALA A 157 16.63 26.19 2.23
#